data_AF-A0A9E0RDG1-F1
#
_entry.id   AF-A0A9E0RDG1-F1
#
_cell.length_a   1.000
_cell.length_b   1.000
_cell.length_c   1.000
_cell.angle_alpha   90.00
_cell.angle_beta   90.00
_cell.angle_gamma   90.00
#
_symmetry.space_group_name_H-M   'P 1'
#
loop_
_entity.id
_entity.type
_entity.pdbx_description
1 polymer ?
#
loop_
_entity_poly.entity_id
_entity_poly.type
_entity_poly.pdbx_seq_one_letter_code
_entity_poly.pdbx_strand_id
1 'polypeptide(L)' 'MLSIRRNDQVTGQRALSWMENYSRRQQFRRMAMSLLAEKDDVLSDLGYERRNLFDALNLPLRSDAVQYLEQHRRV' A
#
# COMPACT_ATOMS: atom_id res chain seq x y z
N MET A 1 26.31 37.42 9.96
CA MET A 1 26.01 36.70 8.70
C MET A 1 25.14 35.50 9.04
N LEU A 2 23.83 35.60 8.77
CA LEU A 2 22.83 34.59 9.14
C LEU A 2 23.01 33.32 8.30
N SER A 3 23.29 32.21 8.98
CA SER A 3 23.47 30.88 8.41
C SER A 3 22.13 30.24 8.05
N ILE A 4 21.57 30.59 6.91
CA ILE A 4 20.40 29.89 6.34
C ILE A 4 20.93 28.62 5.63
N ARG A 5 21.17 27.55 6.39
CA ARG A 5 21.32 26.20 5.84
C ARG A 5 20.64 25.22 6.78
N ARG A 6 19.82 24.33 6.21
CA ARG A 6 19.11 23.17 6.79
C ARG A 6 17.60 23.34 6.96
N ASN A 7 16.87 23.55 5.86
CA ASN A 7 15.43 23.20 5.87
C ASN A 7 14.95 22.50 4.58
N ASP A 8 15.67 22.59 3.46
CA ASP A 8 15.26 21.94 2.21
C ASP A 8 15.39 20.40 2.20
N GLN A 9 16.34 19.84 2.95
CA GLN A 9 16.60 18.39 2.92
C GLN A 9 15.46 17.56 3.57
N VAL A 10 14.82 18.09 4.61
CA VAL A 10 13.71 17.40 5.30
C VAL A 10 12.45 17.40 4.45
N THR A 11 12.20 18.48 3.72
CA THR A 11 11.03 18.63 2.85
C THR A 11 11.13 17.71 1.63
N GLY A 12 12.31 17.62 1.01
CA GLY A 12 12.56 16.70 -0.11
C GLY A 12 12.41 15.22 0.28
N GLN A 13 12.96 14.82 1.43
CA GLN A 13 12.84 13.44 1.93
C GLN A 13 11.39 13.05 2.24
N ARG A 14 10.60 13.97 2.82
CA ARG A 14 9.16 13.74 3.08
C ARG A 14 8.33 13.67 1.80
N ALA A 15 8.64 14.50 0.80
CA ALA A 15 7.96 14.48 -0.50
C ALA A 15 8.26 13.18 -1.27
N LEU A 16 9.51 12.70 -1.25
CA LEU A 16 9.90 11.42 -1.83
C LEU A 16 9.18 10.25 -1.14
N SER A 17 9.13 10.25 0.19
CA SER A 17 8.40 9.23 0.96
C SER A 17 6.90 9.21 0.65
N TRP A 18 6.28 10.38 0.46
CA TRP A 18 4.85 10.45 0.10
C TRP A 18 4.57 9.90 -1.30
N MET A 19 5.41 10.27 -2.28
CA MET A 19 5.29 9.76 -3.64
C MET A 19 5.53 8.24 -3.71
N GLU A 20 6.48 7.73 -2.94
CA GLU A 20 6.76 6.29 -2.84
C GLU A 20 5.58 5.53 -2.21
N ASN A 21 5.03 6.03 -1.11
CA ASN A 21 3.85 5.45 -0.47
C ASN A 21 2.63 5.48 -1.39
N TYR A 22 2.44 6.57 -2.12
CA TYR A 22 1.39 6.67 -3.13
C TYR A 22 1.60 5.65 -4.25
N SER A 23 2.83 5.52 -4.77
CA SER A 23 3.17 4.54 -5.81
C SER A 23 2.88 3.11 -5.36
N ARG A 24 3.36 2.71 -4.16
CA ARG A 24 3.04 1.42 -3.55
C ARG A 24 1.54 1.20 -3.43
N ARG A 25 0.78 2.22 -3.02
CA ARG A 25 -0.68 2.14 -2.92
C ARG A 25 -1.35 1.95 -4.27
N GLN A 26 -0.85 2.59 -5.33
CA GLN A 26 -1.39 2.39 -6.68
C GLN A 26 -1.06 1.02 -7.24
N GLN A 27 0.14 0.49 -6.98
CA GLN A 27 0.51 -0.87 -7.34
C GLN A 27 -0.39 -1.89 -6.62
N PHE A 28 -0.58 -1.73 -5.31
CA PHE A 28 -1.49 -2.56 -4.53
C PHE A 28 -2.92 -2.51 -5.09
N ARG A 29 -3.43 -1.31 -5.41
CA ARG A 29 -4.77 -1.15 -5.99
C ARG A 29 -4.94 -1.91 -7.29
N ARG A 30 -3.96 -1.83 -8.19
CA ARG A 30 -4.01 -2.57 -9.47
C ARG A 30 -4.04 -4.08 -9.22
N MET A 31 -3.14 -4.58 -8.38
CA MET A 31 -3.09 -5.99 -8.00
C MET A 31 -4.41 -6.46 -7.36
N ALA A 32 -4.91 -5.74 -6.37
CA ALA A 32 -6.14 -6.07 -5.66
C ALA A 32 -7.35 -6.05 -6.60
N MET A 33 -7.45 -5.10 -7.53
CA MET A 33 -8.53 -5.08 -8.52
C MET A 33 -8.46 -6.28 -9.47
N SER A 34 -7.26 -6.68 -9.90
CA SER A 34 -7.09 -7.91 -10.69
C SER A 34 -7.52 -9.15 -9.92
N LEU A 35 -7.13 -9.27 -8.64
CA LEU A 35 -7.54 -10.37 -7.79
C LEU A 35 -9.06 -10.37 -7.53
N LEU A 36 -9.66 -9.21 -7.30
CA LEU A 36 -11.10 -9.09 -7.07
C LEU A 36 -11.95 -9.45 -8.29
N ALA A 37 -11.38 -9.45 -9.49
CA ALA A 37 -12.05 -9.94 -10.70
C ALA A 37 -12.13 -11.47 -10.75
N GLU A 38 -11.27 -12.16 -9.98
CA GLU A 38 -11.27 -13.60 -9.88
C GLU A 38 -12.33 -14.12 -8.90
N LYS A 39 -12.69 -15.40 -9.08
CA LYS A 39 -13.63 -16.10 -8.21
C LYS A 39 -13.00 -16.43 -6.84
N ASP A 40 -13.84 -16.70 -5.85
CA ASP A 40 -13.40 -16.94 -4.46
C ASP A 40 -12.57 -18.22 -4.30
N ASP A 41 -12.81 -19.24 -5.13
CA ASP A 41 -12.01 -20.47 -5.19
C ASP A 41 -10.58 -20.15 -5.62
N VAL A 42 -10.41 -19.42 -6.72
CA VAL A 42 -9.10 -18.97 -7.22
C VAL A 42 -8.39 -18.07 -6.21
N LEU A 43 -9.12 -17.16 -5.55
CA LEU A 43 -8.56 -16.34 -4.47
C LEU A 43 -8.05 -17.19 -3.31
N SER A 44 -8.84 -18.20 -2.90
CA SER A 44 -8.50 -19.10 -1.80
C SER A 44 -7.26 -19.94 -2.12
N ASP A 45 -7.15 -20.44 -3.36
CA ASP A 45 -5.96 -21.16 -3.84
C ASP A 45 -4.69 -20.31 -3.79
N LEU A 46 -4.82 -18.99 -3.97
CA LEU A 46 -3.72 -18.03 -3.84
C LEU A 46 -3.43 -17.61 -2.38
N GLY A 47 -4.24 -18.08 -1.42
CA GLY A 47 -4.16 -17.75 0.00
C GLY A 47 -4.83 -16.41 0.35
N TYR A 48 -5.67 -15.87 -0.53
CA TYR A 48 -6.37 -14.61 -0.34
C TYR A 48 -7.84 -14.81 0.02
N GLU A 49 -8.35 -13.93 0.87
CA GLU A 49 -9.79 -13.76 1.06
C GLU A 49 -10.24 -12.44 0.46
N ARG A 50 -11.35 -12.46 -0.27
CA ARG A 50 -11.95 -11.26 -0.87
C ARG A 50 -12.18 -10.16 0.17
N ARG A 51 -12.61 -10.53 1.37
CA ARG A 51 -12.80 -9.59 2.48
C ARG A 51 -11.50 -8.87 2.86
N ASN A 52 -10.40 -9.60 3.00
CA ASN A 52 -9.11 -9.03 3.39
C ASN A 52 -8.58 -8.07 2.31
N LEU A 53 -8.83 -8.37 1.03
CA LEU A 53 -8.54 -7.46 -0.09
C LEU A 53 -9.35 -6.15 -0.01
N PHE A 54 -10.65 -6.22 0.30
CA PHE A 54 -11.48 -5.03 0.49
C PHE A 54 -11.05 -4.20 1.70
N ASP A 55 -10.76 -4.84 2.83
CA ASP A 55 -10.30 -4.16 4.03
C ASP A 55 -8.98 -3.43 3.76
N ALA A 56 -8.04 -4.10 3.09
CA ALA A 56 -6.76 -3.51 2.68
C ALA A 56 -6.92 -2.33 1.71
N LEU A 57 -7.89 -2.38 0.78
CA LEU A 57 -8.19 -1.29 -0.14
C LEU A 57 -8.74 -0.03 0.54
N ASN A 58 -9.38 -0.18 1.69
CA ASN A 58 -9.99 0.91 2.46
C ASN A 58 -9.04 1.54 3.49
N LEU A 59 -7.84 0.99 3.69
CA LEU A 59 -6.87 1.54 4.64
C LEU A 59 -6.45 2.97 4.28
N PRO A 60 -6.08 3.82 5.25
CA PRO A 60 -5.55 5.14 4.96
C PRO A 60 -4.20 5.05 4.22
N LEU A 61 -3.83 6.08 3.45
CA LEU A 61 -2.59 6.08 2.64
C LEU A 61 -1.30 5.93 3.47
N ARG A 62 -1.38 6.22 4.78
CA ARG A 62 -0.27 6.08 5.73
C ARG A 62 -0.07 4.64 6.21
N SER A 63 -1.03 3.76 5.97
CA SER A 63 -0.98 2.35 6.33
C SER A 63 -0.60 1.54 5.10
N ASP A 64 0.35 0.62 5.27
CA ASP A 64 0.78 -0.27 4.19
C ASP A 64 -0.25 -1.38 3.99
N ALA A 65 -1.01 -1.27 2.89
CA ALA A 65 -2.04 -2.24 2.52
C ALA A 65 -1.45 -3.60 2.12
N VAL A 66 -0.21 -3.65 1.63
CA VAL A 66 0.49 -4.91 1.35
C VAL A 66 0.83 -5.60 2.66
N GLN A 67 1.39 -4.87 3.61
CA GLN A 67 1.73 -5.42 4.93
C GLN A 67 0.49 -5.95 5.67
N TYR A 68 -0.64 -5.23 5.60
CA TYR A 68 -1.91 -5.73 6.14
C TYR A 68 -2.32 -7.04 5.46
N LEU A 69 -2.28 -7.09 4.13
CA LEU A 69 -2.68 -8.28 3.39
C LEU A 69 -1.82 -9.51 3.76
N GLU A 70 -0.51 -9.33 3.89
CA GLU A 70 0.43 -10.39 4.30
C GLU A 70 0.15 -10.92 5.71
N GLN A 71 -0.21 -10.04 6.67
CA GLN A 71 -0.58 -10.45 8.02
C GLN A 71 -1.88 -11.27 8.07
N HIS A 72 -2.77 -11.01 7.12
CA HIS A 72 -4.07 -11.66 6.99
C HIS A 72 -4.08 -12.76 5.92
N ARG A 73 -2.92 -13.12 5.37
CA ARG A 73 -2.77 -14.19 4.41
C ARG A 73 -2.87 -15.52 5.13
N ARG A 74 -3.74 -16.41 4.65
CA ARG A 74 -3.79 -17.78 5.16
C ARG A 74 -2.68 -18.57 4.49
N VAL A 75 -1.81 -19.17 5.29
CA VAL A 75 -0.76 -20.10 4.87
C VAL A 75 -1.34 -21.51 4.85
#